data_AF-A0A068YP18-F1
#
_entry.id   AF-A0A068YP18-F1
#
_cell.length_a   1.000
_cell.length_b   1.000
_cell.length_c   1.000
_cell.angle_alpha   90.00
_cell.angle_beta   90.00
_cell.angle_gamma   90.00
#
_symmetry.space_group_name_H-M   'P 1'
#
loop_
_entity.id
_entity.type
_entity.pdbx_description
1 polymer ?
#
loop_
_entity_poly.entity_id
_entity_poly.type
_entity_poly.pdbx_seq_one_letter_code
_entity_poly.pdbx_strand_id
1 'polypeptide(L)'
;MIAPQASAAFVAVMEQVLDIYGRPYDVRPPVVCMDETPRQLIRETREPIAAAPGRPERHDYEYERCGACKVFRASEPLAGRRLSKVTERRTKADWALFVQAIAASYPEAARITLVMDNLNTHTPASLYEACAPEQAKVNWQFTTQVARTKRKRLYPTMAS
;
A
#
# COMPACT_ATOMS: atom_id res chain seq x y z
N MET A 1 12.16 22.11 -2.11
CA MET A 1 13.19 21.05 -2.20
C MET A 1 13.57 20.91 -3.66
N ILE A 2 14.79 21.32 -4.01
CA ILE A 2 15.49 20.77 -5.18
C ILE A 2 15.96 19.37 -4.75
N ALA A 3 15.71 18.35 -5.58
CA ALA A 3 16.14 16.98 -5.32
C ALA A 3 17.69 16.90 -5.20
N PRO A 4 18.28 16.10 -4.28
CA PRO A 4 19.71 15.82 -4.37
C PRO A 4 19.95 15.05 -5.67
N GLN A 5 20.74 15.63 -6.59
CA GLN A 5 20.95 15.23 -7.99
C GLN A 5 20.03 14.08 -8.44
N ALA A 6 18.75 14.40 -8.69
CA ALA A 6 17.87 13.45 -9.36
C ALA A 6 18.55 13.09 -10.67
N SER A 7 18.96 11.83 -10.82
CA SER A 7 19.47 11.39 -12.12
C SER A 7 18.35 11.57 -13.15
N ALA A 8 18.71 11.87 -14.40
CA ALA A 8 17.72 11.95 -15.47
C ALA A 8 16.83 10.68 -15.54
N ALA A 9 17.39 9.53 -15.18
CA ALA A 9 16.66 8.26 -15.05
C ALA A 9 15.59 8.26 -13.95
N PHE A 10 15.85 8.89 -12.80
CA PHE A 10 14.85 9.02 -11.74
C PHE A 10 13.71 9.94 -12.18
N VAL A 11 14.02 11.09 -12.79
CA VAL A 11 13.00 12.04 -13.27
C VAL A 11 12.11 11.38 -14.31
N ALA A 12 12.69 10.71 -15.31
CA ALA A 12 11.92 10.03 -16.36
C ALA A 12 10.93 9.00 -15.79
N VAL A 13 11.34 8.24 -14.78
CA VAL A 13 10.46 7.29 -14.08
C VAL A 13 9.37 7.98 -13.26
N MET A 14 9.74 9.05 -12.56
CA MET A 14 8.82 9.81 -11.72
C MET A 14 7.70 10.42 -12.57
N GLU A 15 8.05 11.03 -13.71
CA GLU A 15 7.08 11.54 -14.69
C GLU A 15 6.13 10.43 -15.19
N GLN A 16 6.63 9.23 -15.51
CA GLN A 16 5.77 8.10 -15.91
C GLN A 16 4.74 7.72 -14.84
N VAL A 17 5.11 7.78 -13.56
CA VAL A 17 4.18 7.51 -12.45
C VAL A 17 3.19 8.66 -12.29
N LEU A 18 3.64 9.91 -12.40
CA LEU A 18 2.75 11.07 -12.36
C LEU A 18 1.74 11.05 -13.51
N ASP A 19 2.16 10.69 -14.72
CA ASP A 19 1.29 10.53 -15.89
C ASP A 19 0.19 9.49 -15.63
N ILE A 20 0.48 8.42 -14.88
CA ILE A 20 -0.53 7.42 -14.49
C ILE A 20 -1.55 8.04 -13.53
N TYR A 21 -1.10 8.76 -12.51
CA TYR A 21 -1.99 9.40 -11.54
C TYR A 21 -2.75 10.61 -12.11
N GLY A 22 -2.22 11.25 -13.16
CA GLY A 22 -2.85 12.37 -13.86
C GLY A 22 -3.91 11.97 -14.87
N ARG A 23 -4.12 10.66 -15.12
CA ARG A 23 -5.17 10.20 -16.05
C ARG A 23 -6.55 10.61 -15.56
N PRO A 24 -7.48 10.98 -16.47
CA PRO A 24 -8.87 11.14 -16.12
C PRO A 24 -9.43 9.82 -15.57
N TYR A 25 -10.44 9.93 -14.72
CA TYR A 25 -11.13 8.75 -14.20
C TYR A 25 -11.76 7.94 -15.32
N ASP A 26 -11.54 6.63 -15.33
CA ASP A 26 -12.20 5.66 -16.19
C ASP A 26 -12.36 4.34 -15.44
N VAL A 27 -13.59 3.83 -15.40
CA VAL A 27 -13.96 2.59 -14.68
C VAL A 27 -13.41 1.34 -15.37
N ARG A 28 -13.12 1.39 -16.68
CA ARG A 28 -12.68 0.22 -17.45
C ARG A 28 -11.19 -0.11 -17.26
N PRO A 29 -10.27 0.88 -17.25
CA PRO A 29 -8.88 0.72 -16.85
C PRO A 29 -8.59 1.44 -15.53
N PRO A 30 -9.09 0.94 -14.38
CA PRO A 30 -8.91 1.60 -13.10
C PRO A 30 -7.42 1.72 -12.72
N VAL A 31 -7.08 2.84 -12.07
CA VAL A 31 -5.76 3.06 -11.48
C VAL A 31 -5.85 2.79 -9.99
N VAL A 32 -5.20 1.72 -9.56
CA VAL A 32 -5.17 1.24 -8.18
C VAL A 32 -3.77 1.38 -7.64
N CYS A 33 -3.61 1.95 -6.44
CA CYS A 33 -2.36 1.89 -5.70
C CYS A 33 -2.45 0.87 -4.59
N MET A 34 -1.35 0.18 -4.30
CA MET A 34 -1.26 -0.82 -3.24
C MET A 34 -0.05 -0.57 -2.35
N ASP A 35 -0.26 -0.66 -1.04
CA ASP A 35 0.77 -0.54 -0.02
C ASP A 35 0.47 -1.46 1.17
N GLU A 36 1.43 -1.61 2.06
CA GLU A 36 1.40 -2.52 3.18
C GLU A 36 1.93 -1.84 4.45
N THR A 37 1.31 -2.11 5.59
CA THR A 37 1.79 -1.56 6.86
C THR A 37 1.77 -2.61 7.97
N PRO A 38 2.87 -2.76 8.76
CA PRO A 38 2.81 -3.54 9.97
C PRO A 38 1.92 -2.85 11.01
N ARG A 39 1.12 -3.63 11.73
CA ARG A 39 0.35 -3.15 12.87
C ARG A 39 0.65 -3.98 14.10
N GLN A 40 1.00 -3.29 15.18
CA GLN A 40 1.13 -3.91 16.48
C GLN A 40 -0.27 -4.18 17.03
N LEU A 41 -0.48 -5.38 17.55
CA LEU A 41 -1.68 -5.72 18.29
C LEU A 41 -1.43 -5.36 19.75
N ILE A 42 -2.35 -4.59 20.33
CA ILE A 42 -2.25 -4.13 21.72
C ILE A 42 -3.54 -4.42 22.47
N ARG A 43 -3.39 -4.71 23.76
CA ARG A 43 -4.50 -4.87 24.71
C ARG A 43 -4.30 -3.87 25.85
N GLU A 44 -5.40 -3.27 26.30
CA GLU A 44 -5.41 -2.47 27.53
C GLU A 44 -5.13 -3.37 28.73
N THR A 45 -4.26 -2.93 29.64
CA THR A 45 -3.96 -3.71 30.86
C THR A 45 -4.95 -3.42 31.99
N ARG A 46 -5.75 -2.35 31.87
CA ARG A 46 -6.71 -1.89 32.88
C ARG A 46 -8.00 -1.44 32.23
N GLU A 47 -9.10 -1.61 32.94
CA GLU A 47 -10.41 -1.11 32.50
C GLU A 47 -10.40 0.43 32.44
N PRO A 48 -10.91 1.04 31.35
CA PRO A 48 -11.06 2.48 31.26
C PRO A 48 -11.94 3.03 32.39
N ILE A 49 -11.57 4.18 32.93
CA ILE A 49 -12.39 4.89 33.91
C ILE A 49 -13.47 5.65 33.14
N ALA A 50 -14.72 5.27 33.33
CA ALA A 50 -15.88 5.88 32.69
C ALA A 50 -15.95 7.40 32.92
N ALA A 51 -16.54 8.10 31.95
CA ALA A 51 -16.80 9.53 32.06
C ALA A 51 -17.78 9.84 33.21
N ALA A 52 -17.62 11.02 33.81
CA ALA A 52 -18.52 11.59 34.81
C ALA A 52 -18.70 13.10 34.54
N PRO A 53 -19.71 13.78 35.12
CA PRO A 53 -19.85 15.23 34.96
C PRO A 53 -18.54 15.97 35.28
N GLY A 54 -18.03 16.72 34.30
CA GLY A 54 -16.75 17.44 34.41
C GLY A 54 -15.48 16.58 34.32
N ARG A 55 -15.60 15.28 34.02
CA ARG A 55 -14.47 14.34 33.90
C ARG A 55 -14.62 13.49 32.63
N PRO A 56 -13.76 13.66 31.61
CA PRO A 56 -13.79 12.79 30.44
C PRO A 56 -13.40 11.36 30.82
N GLU A 57 -13.78 10.43 29.96
CA GLU A 57 -13.30 9.04 30.00
C GLU A 57 -11.77 9.01 29.96
N ARG A 58 -11.17 8.13 30.76
CA ARG A 58 -9.72 7.98 30.84
C ARG A 58 -9.32 6.55 30.55
N HIS A 59 -8.45 6.40 29.55
CA HIS A 59 -7.73 5.17 29.28
C HIS A 59 -6.34 5.28 29.91
N ASP A 60 -5.87 4.17 30.49
CA ASP A 60 -4.48 4.09 30.93
C ASP A 60 -3.55 4.02 29.70
N TYR A 61 -2.35 4.57 29.84
CA TYR A 61 -1.33 4.57 28.79
C TYR A 61 -0.56 3.24 28.75
N GLU A 62 -0.64 2.43 29.81
CA GLU A 62 -0.05 1.10 29.86
C GLU A 62 -0.81 0.13 28.93
N TYR A 63 -0.06 -0.61 28.10
CA TYR A 63 -0.61 -1.60 27.19
C TYR A 63 0.26 -2.85 27.15
N GLU A 64 -0.36 -3.98 26.83
CA GLU A 64 0.33 -5.23 26.54
C GLU A 64 0.51 -5.40 25.04
N ARG A 65 1.71 -5.82 24.60
CA ARG A 65 1.99 -6.14 23.20
C ARG A 65 1.56 -7.58 22.90
N CYS A 66 0.51 -7.73 22.10
CA CYS A 66 -0.08 -9.02 21.73
C CYS A 66 0.39 -9.50 20.34
N GLY A 67 1.63 -9.18 19.97
CA GLY A 67 2.20 -9.50 18.66
C GLY A 67 1.99 -8.42 17.60
N ALA A 68 2.08 -8.81 16.33
CA ALA A 68 1.94 -7.92 15.19
C ALA A 68 1.30 -8.65 14.00
N CYS A 69 0.57 -7.89 13.19
CA CYS A 69 0.03 -8.33 11.92
C CYS A 69 0.53 -7.42 10.79
N LYS A 70 0.17 -7.77 9.56
CA LYS A 70 0.42 -7.00 8.34
C LYS A 70 -0.92 -6.63 7.75
N VAL A 71 -1.05 -5.37 7.35
CA VAL A 71 -2.25 -4.86 6.68
C VAL A 71 -1.84 -4.49 5.28
N PHE A 72 -2.36 -5.24 4.32
CA PHE A 72 -2.34 -4.89 2.91
C PHE A 72 -3.50 -3.95 2.62
N ARG A 73 -3.27 -2.89 1.83
CA ARG A 73 -4.32 -1.97 1.40
C ARG A 73 -4.16 -1.60 -0.06
N ALA A 74 -5.24 -1.68 -0.80
CA ALA A 74 -5.38 -1.14 -2.15
C ALA A 74 -6.37 0.03 -2.13
N SER A 75 -6.13 1.02 -2.99
CA SER A 75 -7.01 2.18 -3.14
C SER A 75 -7.12 2.55 -4.61
N GLU A 76 -8.33 2.83 -5.08
CA GLU A 76 -8.60 3.53 -6.32
C GLU A 76 -9.01 4.97 -5.95
N PRO A 77 -8.07 5.94 -5.99
CA PRO A 77 -8.31 7.26 -5.40
C PRO A 77 -9.48 8.01 -6.03
N LEU A 78 -9.58 7.98 -7.36
CA LEU A 78 -10.59 8.74 -8.11
C LEU A 78 -12.01 8.16 -7.99
N ALA A 79 -12.14 6.87 -7.63
CA ALA A 79 -13.43 6.23 -7.35
C ALA A 79 -13.79 6.22 -5.86
N GLY A 80 -12.87 6.61 -4.97
CA GLY A 80 -13.05 6.50 -3.52
C GLY A 80 -13.15 5.06 -3.00
N ARG A 81 -12.66 4.07 -3.76
CA ARG A 81 -12.72 2.64 -3.39
C ARG A 81 -11.45 2.21 -2.65
N ARG A 82 -11.61 1.33 -1.67
CA ARG A 82 -10.51 0.72 -0.92
C ARG A 82 -10.78 -0.74 -0.63
N LEU A 83 -9.71 -1.53 -0.63
CA LEU A 83 -9.70 -2.93 -0.21
C LEU A 83 -8.58 -3.11 0.81
N SER A 84 -8.84 -3.81 1.91
CA SER A 84 -7.84 -4.11 2.92
C SER A 84 -7.86 -5.58 3.27
N LYS A 85 -6.69 -6.16 3.54
CA LYS A 85 -6.54 -7.53 4.03
C LYS A 85 -5.55 -7.56 5.18
N VAL A 86 -5.95 -8.17 6.29
CA VAL A 86 -5.07 -8.40 7.44
C VAL A 86 -4.51 -9.81 7.33
N THR A 87 -3.20 -9.95 7.48
CA THR A 87 -2.48 -11.22 7.48
C THR A 87 -1.52 -11.25 8.66
N GLU A 88 -1.18 -12.45 9.13
CA GLU A 88 -0.15 -12.59 10.17
C GLU A 88 1.24 -12.21 9.64
N ARG A 89 1.50 -12.52 8.37
CA ARG A 89 2.80 -12.34 7.72
C ARG A 89 2.68 -11.54 6.43
N ARG A 90 3.83 -11.08 5.93
CA ARG A 90 3.97 -10.45 4.61
C ARG A 90 4.92 -11.30 3.78
N THR A 91 4.42 -12.44 3.31
CA THR A 91 5.15 -13.32 2.39
C THR A 91 4.85 -12.96 0.93
N LYS A 92 5.63 -13.52 0.01
CA LYS A 92 5.33 -13.48 -1.44
C LYS A 92 3.93 -14.03 -1.75
N ALA A 93 3.54 -15.11 -1.08
CA ALA A 93 2.22 -15.71 -1.25
C ALA A 93 1.10 -14.80 -0.73
N ASP A 94 1.29 -14.16 0.43
CA ASP A 94 0.32 -13.20 0.97
C ASP A 94 0.09 -12.04 0.00
N TRP A 95 1.17 -11.51 -0.56
CA TRP A 95 1.14 -10.46 -1.57
C TRP A 95 0.41 -10.92 -2.84
N ALA A 96 0.76 -12.08 -3.40
CA ALA A 96 0.14 -12.60 -4.61
C ALA A 96 -1.36 -12.83 -4.44
N LEU A 97 -1.77 -13.40 -3.30
CA LEU A 97 -3.17 -13.58 -2.95
C LEU A 97 -3.90 -12.24 -2.77
N PHE A 98 -3.22 -11.20 -2.30
CA PHE A 98 -3.82 -9.86 -2.24
C PHE A 98 -3.96 -9.23 -3.62
N VAL A 99 -2.99 -9.41 -4.53
CA VAL A 99 -3.10 -8.99 -5.94
C VAL A 99 -4.29 -9.67 -6.62
N GLN A 100 -4.51 -10.97 -6.37
CA GLN A 100 -5.71 -11.68 -6.86
C GLN A 100 -7.00 -11.09 -6.29
N ALA A 101 -7.02 -10.76 -5.00
CA ALA A 101 -8.17 -10.13 -4.36
C ALA A 101 -8.48 -8.75 -4.97
N ILE A 102 -7.45 -7.97 -5.33
CA ILE A 102 -7.61 -6.72 -6.08
C ILE A 102 -8.23 -7.04 -7.44
N ALA A 103 -7.67 -7.97 -8.22
CA ALA A 103 -8.20 -8.33 -9.53
C ALA A 103 -9.69 -8.75 -9.47
N ALA A 104 -10.05 -9.60 -8.52
CA ALA A 104 -11.42 -10.05 -8.30
C ALA A 104 -12.40 -8.92 -7.92
N SER A 105 -11.90 -7.79 -7.39
CA SER A 105 -12.74 -6.63 -7.06
C SER A 105 -13.10 -5.74 -8.25
N TYR A 106 -12.58 -6.05 -9.44
CA TYR A 106 -12.88 -5.37 -10.71
C TYR A 106 -13.20 -6.37 -11.84
N PRO A 107 -14.30 -7.14 -11.74
CA PRO A 107 -14.64 -8.17 -12.73
C PRO A 107 -14.86 -7.60 -14.15
N GLU A 108 -15.34 -6.36 -14.24
CA GLU A 108 -15.61 -5.68 -15.52
C GLU A 108 -14.41 -4.92 -16.09
N ALA A 109 -13.29 -4.86 -15.36
CA ALA A 109 -12.10 -4.15 -15.82
C ALA A 109 -11.35 -5.00 -16.85
N ALA A 110 -11.21 -4.49 -18.07
CA ALA A 110 -10.38 -5.13 -19.09
C ALA A 110 -8.89 -5.18 -18.68
N ARG A 111 -8.46 -4.24 -17.84
CA ARG A 111 -7.10 -4.16 -17.28
C ARG A 111 -7.09 -3.29 -16.04
N ILE A 112 -6.34 -3.67 -15.02
CA ILE A 112 -6.09 -2.81 -13.84
C ILE A 112 -4.67 -2.27 -13.94
N THR A 113 -4.50 -0.95 -13.80
CA THR A 113 -3.16 -0.36 -13.61
C THR A 113 -2.86 -0.36 -12.12
N LEU A 114 -1.97 -1.25 -11.69
CA LEU A 114 -1.59 -1.39 -10.29
C LEU A 114 -0.25 -0.71 -10.01
N VAL A 115 -0.26 0.37 -9.24
CA VAL A 115 0.92 1.10 -8.78
C VAL A 115 1.32 0.59 -7.39
N MET A 116 2.57 0.19 -7.22
CA MET A 116 3.12 -0.33 -5.97
C MET A 116 4.60 0.03 -5.84
N ASP A 117 5.21 -0.23 -4.69
CA ASP A 117 6.65 -0.09 -4.52
C ASP A 117 7.43 -1.28 -5.12
N ASN A 118 8.77 -1.14 -5.18
CA ASN A 118 9.68 -2.13 -5.74
C ASN A 118 10.24 -3.08 -4.66
N LEU A 119 9.37 -3.65 -3.83
CA LEU A 119 9.78 -4.65 -2.84
C LEU A 119 10.22 -5.95 -3.53
N ASN A 120 11.16 -6.69 -2.93
CA ASN A 120 11.70 -7.93 -3.51
C ASN A 120 10.67 -9.07 -3.62
N THR A 121 9.54 -8.96 -2.94
CA THR A 121 8.39 -9.87 -3.04
C THR A 121 7.45 -9.49 -4.19
N HIS A 122 7.54 -8.28 -4.74
CA HIS A 122 6.67 -7.78 -5.80
C HIS A 122 7.25 -8.18 -7.15
N THR A 123 7.08 -9.44 -7.51
CA THR A 123 7.62 -9.99 -8.76
C THR A 123 6.58 -10.88 -9.44
N PRO A 124 6.61 -10.97 -10.78
CA PRO A 124 5.76 -11.92 -11.50
C PRO A 124 5.94 -13.36 -10.99
N ALA A 125 7.18 -13.76 -10.66
CA ALA A 125 7.46 -15.08 -10.10
C ALA A 125 6.63 -15.38 -8.85
N SER A 126 6.44 -14.40 -7.96
CA SER A 126 5.64 -14.56 -6.75
C SER A 126 4.15 -14.85 -7.06
N LEU A 127 3.63 -14.38 -8.21
CA LEU A 127 2.28 -14.74 -8.67
C LEU A 127 2.24 -16.18 -9.19
N TYR A 128 3.23 -16.60 -9.99
CA TYR A 128 3.31 -17.97 -10.49
C TYR A 128 3.57 -19.01 -9.38
N GLU A 129 4.25 -18.62 -8.29
CA GLU A 129 4.44 -19.47 -7.11
C GLU A 129 3.12 -19.71 -6.34
N ALA A 130 2.19 -18.74 -6.36
CA ALA A 130 1.00 -18.74 -5.50
C ALA A 130 -0.33 -18.94 -6.24
N CYS A 131 -0.36 -18.80 -7.55
CA CYS A 131 -1.58 -18.81 -8.37
C CYS A 131 -1.42 -19.74 -9.57
N ALA A 132 -2.55 -20.20 -10.12
CA ALA A 132 -2.54 -20.92 -11.39
C ALA A 132 -1.99 -20.01 -12.52
N PRO A 133 -1.28 -20.55 -13.52
CA PRO A 133 -0.65 -19.75 -14.59
C PRO A 133 -1.61 -18.79 -15.32
N GLU A 134 -2.88 -19.17 -15.45
CA GLU A 134 -3.94 -18.38 -16.08
C GLU A 134 -4.26 -17.12 -15.28
N GLN A 135 -4.12 -17.18 -13.95
CA GLN A 135 -4.37 -16.08 -13.02
C GLN A 135 -3.09 -15.27 -12.74
N ALA A 136 -1.91 -15.84 -12.99
CA ALA A 136 -0.62 -15.21 -12.69
C ALA A 136 -0.11 -14.27 -13.80
N LYS A 137 -0.69 -14.35 -15.00
CA LYS A 137 -0.22 -13.57 -16.15
C LYS A 137 -0.50 -12.07 -15.97
N VAL A 138 0.57 -11.28 -15.92
CA VAL A 138 0.50 -9.82 -15.76
C VAL A 138 1.40 -9.12 -16.78
N ASN A 139 0.95 -7.99 -17.31
CA ASN A 139 1.79 -7.11 -18.11
C ASN A 139 2.62 -6.24 -17.15
N TRP A 140 3.86 -6.66 -16.89
CA TRP A 140 4.70 -6.04 -15.89
C TRP A 140 5.55 -4.91 -16.48
N GLN A 141 5.42 -3.71 -15.94
CA GLN A 141 6.20 -2.53 -16.33
C GLN A 141 7.04 -2.07 -15.13
N PHE A 142 8.35 -2.33 -15.15
CA PHE A 142 9.27 -1.94 -14.07
C PHE A 142 9.73 -0.49 -14.23
N THR A 143 9.96 0.19 -13.10
CA THR A 143 10.71 1.45 -13.04
C THR A 143 11.99 1.33 -12.19
N THR A 144 13.13 1.52 -12.88
CA THR A 144 14.56 1.69 -12.51
C THR A 144 15.15 1.11 -11.19
N GLN A 145 16.40 0.62 -11.29
CA GLN A 145 17.25 0.19 -10.17
C GLN A 145 17.55 1.29 -9.13
N VAL A 146 17.26 2.56 -9.44
CA VAL A 146 17.62 3.74 -8.62
C VAL A 146 16.55 4.11 -7.58
N ALA A 147 15.45 3.36 -7.46
CA ALA A 147 14.32 3.70 -6.59
C ALA A 147 14.56 3.53 -5.06
N ARG A 148 15.75 3.09 -4.63
CA ARG A 148 16.05 2.78 -3.22
C ARG A 148 16.78 3.89 -2.45
N THR A 149 16.43 5.15 -2.66
CA THR A 149 16.91 6.23 -1.78
C THR A 149 15.90 6.51 -0.68
N LYS A 150 16.16 6.01 0.55
CA LYS A 150 15.32 6.30 1.72
C LYS A 150 15.36 7.80 2.04
N ARG A 151 14.20 8.47 2.03
CA ARG A 151 14.07 9.88 2.46
C ARG A 151 14.08 9.97 3.99
N LYS A 152 14.68 11.03 4.53
CA LYS A 152 14.63 11.36 5.97
C LYS A 152 13.30 12.02 6.41
N ARG A 153 12.46 12.54 5.50
CA ARG A 153 11.15 13.16 5.80
C ARG A 153 10.13 12.90 4.68
N LEU A 154 8.88 12.63 5.06
CA LEU A 154 7.77 12.23 4.16
C LEU A 154 6.99 13.43 3.60
N TYR A 155 6.93 14.55 4.32
CA TYR A 155 6.17 15.75 3.93
C TYR A 155 7.07 16.98 3.81
N PRO A 156 6.77 17.91 2.88
CA PRO A 156 7.45 19.21 2.85
C PRO A 156 7.23 19.93 4.17
N THR A 157 8.30 20.45 4.76
CA THR A 157 8.19 21.42 5.85
C THR A 157 7.81 22.74 5.19
N MET A 158 6.62 23.25 5.49
CA MET A 158 6.23 24.59 5.04
C MET A 158 7.22 25.57 5.66
N ALA A 159 8.02 26.23 4.83
CA ALA A 159 8.86 27.33 5.28
C ALA A 159 7.93 28.52 5.55
N SER A 160 8.02 29.05 6.77
CA SER A 160 7.44 30.34 7.19
C SER A 160 8.11 31.50 6.45
#